data_AF-A0A972G540-F1
#
_entry.id   AF-A0A972G540-F1
#
_cell.length_a   1.000
_cell.length_b   1.000
_cell.length_c   1.000
_cell.angle_alpha   90.00
_cell.angle_beta   90.00
_cell.angle_gamma   90.00
#
_symmetry.space_group_name_H-M   'P 1'
#
loop_
_entity.id
_entity.type
_entity.pdbx_description
1 polymer ?
#
loop_
_entity_poly.entity_id
_entity_poly.type
_entity_poly.pdbx_seq_one_letter_code
_entity_poly.pdbx_strand_id
1 'polypeptide(L)'
;MGPSYLPLSFRFHVSMCGTLGVGGHLLQWTPDQHAEAAQWIALYKEIRHIIQFGDLYRPRSPQEQVFSAVQYVSKDRSESILLAFRTHLPEPAPVSPLYLRGLDPNAMYMVEGVTGERSGLGWMHTGLFIELQDFQSTVRRV
;
A
#
# COMPACT_ATOMS: atom_id res chain seq x y z
N MET A 1 -5.82 -24.00 15.39
CA MET A 1 -5.76 -22.76 14.59
C MET A 1 -6.04 -23.16 13.14
N GLY A 2 -7.12 -22.66 12.55
CA GLY A 2 -7.50 -23.00 11.17
C GLY A 2 -6.54 -22.40 10.14
N PRO A 3 -6.66 -22.77 8.85
CA PRO A 3 -5.83 -22.21 7.79
C PRO A 3 -5.91 -20.68 7.79
N SER A 4 -4.75 -20.03 7.69
CA SER A 4 -4.63 -18.58 7.56
C SER A 4 -5.31 -18.15 6.26
N TYR A 5 -6.55 -17.68 6.33
CA TYR A 5 -7.31 -17.22 5.16
C TYR A 5 -6.70 -15.96 4.51
N LEU A 6 -5.73 -15.31 5.18
CA LEU A 6 -5.04 -14.12 4.70
C LEU A 6 -3.59 -14.42 4.28
N PRO A 7 -3.16 -14.01 3.07
CA PRO A 7 -1.77 -14.08 2.64
C PRO A 7 -0.81 -13.36 3.59
N LEU A 8 0.43 -13.85 3.71
CA LEU A 8 1.44 -13.27 4.60
C LEU A 8 1.72 -11.80 4.23
N SER A 9 1.90 -11.51 2.95
CA SER A 9 2.00 -10.16 2.38
C SER A 9 0.90 -9.21 2.84
N PHE A 10 -0.36 -9.64 2.82
CA PHE A 10 -1.48 -8.82 3.28
C PHE A 10 -1.32 -8.41 4.75
N ARG A 11 -0.96 -9.36 5.62
CA ARG A 11 -0.74 -9.08 7.05
C ARG A 11 0.44 -8.13 7.25
N PHE A 12 1.51 -8.29 6.47
CA PHE A 12 2.67 -7.42 6.52
C PHE A 12 2.33 -6.00 6.07
N HIS A 13 1.70 -5.83 4.91
CA HIS A 13 1.30 -4.51 4.42
C HIS A 13 0.38 -3.77 5.40
N VAL A 14 -0.58 -4.47 6.03
CA VAL A 14 -1.44 -3.86 7.05
C VAL A 14 -0.63 -3.45 8.29
N SER A 15 0.27 -4.33 8.76
CA SER A 15 1.13 -4.07 9.92
C SER A 15 2.14 -2.92 9.66
N MET A 16 2.54 -2.70 8.41
CA MET A 16 3.39 -1.56 8.02
C MET A 16 2.68 -0.21 8.13
N CYS A 17 1.35 -0.13 8.26
CA CYS A 17 0.62 1.14 8.39
C CYS A 17 0.78 1.77 9.79
N GLY A 18 2.01 2.17 10.13
CA GLY A 18 2.40 2.65 11.45
C GLY A 18 3.76 2.07 11.82
N THR A 19 3.82 1.31 12.92
CA THR A 19 5.02 0.57 13.34
C THR A 19 4.86 -0.91 13.03
N LEU A 20 5.72 -1.45 12.15
CA LEU A 20 5.67 -2.86 11.76
C LEU A 20 5.89 -3.77 12.98
N GLY A 21 4.86 -4.56 13.31
CA GLY A 21 4.94 -5.69 14.23
C GLY A 21 4.82 -7.03 13.50
N VAL A 22 5.59 -8.03 13.92
CA VAL A 22 5.51 -9.40 13.38
C VAL A 22 4.92 -10.30 14.46
N GLY A 23 3.67 -10.72 14.27
CA GLY A 23 2.94 -11.60 15.19
C GLY A 23 2.58 -12.94 14.55
N GLY A 24 2.82 -14.04 15.29
CA GLY A 24 2.49 -15.41 14.89
C GLY A 24 3.37 -16.44 15.59
N HIS A 25 3.07 -17.73 15.43
CA HIS A 25 3.98 -18.81 15.85
C HIS A 25 5.13 -18.94 14.84
N LEU A 26 6.16 -18.10 14.98
CA LEU A 26 7.29 -18.04 14.05
C LEU A 26 8.04 -19.38 13.93
N LEU A 27 8.09 -20.17 15.01
CA LEU A 27 8.68 -21.52 15.01
C LEU A 27 7.97 -22.50 14.06
N GLN A 28 6.76 -22.20 13.63
CA GLN A 28 5.98 -23.02 12.70
C GLN A 28 6.02 -22.50 11.26
N TRP A 29 6.73 -21.41 11.00
CA TRP A 29 6.82 -20.85 9.65
C TRP A 29 7.74 -21.70 8.77
N THR A 30 7.36 -21.87 7.51
CA THR A 30 8.20 -22.52 6.50
C THR A 30 9.41 -21.63 6.15
N PRO A 31 10.46 -22.18 5.52
CA PRO A 31 11.56 -21.38 4.99
C PRO A 31 11.09 -20.25 4.06
N ASP A 32 10.10 -20.52 3.21
CA ASP A 32 9.53 -19.51 2.29
C ASP A 32 8.83 -18.37 3.04
N GLN A 33 8.08 -18.69 4.10
CA GLN A 33 7.44 -17.67 4.94
C GLN A 33 8.46 -16.81 5.68
N HIS A 34 9.58 -17.40 6.12
CA HIS A 34 10.69 -16.64 6.70
C HIS A 34 11.36 -15.72 5.66
N ALA A 35 11.58 -16.22 4.45
CA ALA A 35 12.16 -15.44 3.36
C ALA A 35 11.24 -14.27 2.95
N GLU A 36 9.94 -14.53 2.77
CA GLU A 36 8.93 -13.50 2.49
C GLU A 36 8.88 -12.45 3.61
N ALA A 37 8.87 -12.89 4.88
CA ALA A 37 8.89 -11.96 6.01
C ALA A 37 10.15 -11.08 6.04
N ALA A 38 11.32 -11.66 5.74
CA ALA A 38 12.57 -10.91 5.68
C ALA A 38 12.54 -9.83 4.59
N GLN A 39 11.95 -10.13 3.43
CA GLN A 39 11.75 -9.16 2.34
C GLN A 39 10.86 -7.99 2.80
N TRP A 40 9.74 -8.28 3.46
CA TRP A 40 8.83 -7.25 3.97
C TRP A 40 9.46 -6.41 5.09
N ILE A 41 10.26 -7.02 5.97
CA ILE A 41 11.00 -6.29 7.00
C ILE A 41 12.06 -5.37 6.36
N ALA A 42 12.75 -5.83 5.31
CA ALA A 42 13.73 -5.03 4.59
C ALA A 42 13.06 -3.82 3.91
N LEU A 43 11.97 -4.06 3.15
CA LEU A 43 11.17 -3.01 2.54
C LEU A 43 10.72 -1.98 3.59
N TYR A 44 10.16 -2.43 4.71
CA TYR A 44 9.71 -1.51 5.76
C TYR A 44 10.85 -0.66 6.31
N LYS A 45 12.05 -1.22 6.49
CA LYS A 45 13.22 -0.45 6.96
C LYS A 45 13.63 0.66 5.99
N GLU A 46 13.44 0.45 4.69
CA GLU A 46 13.67 1.48 3.67
C GLU A 46 12.62 2.59 3.79
N ILE A 47 11.33 2.22 3.83
CA ILE A 47 10.22 3.20 3.74
C ILE A 47 9.76 3.77 5.09
N ARG A 48 10.21 3.23 6.24
CA ARG A 48 9.69 3.58 7.58
C ARG A 48 9.80 5.07 7.90
N HIS A 49 10.78 5.76 7.34
CA HIS A 49 10.97 7.18 7.60
C HIS A 49 9.79 8.01 7.04
N ILE A 50 9.23 7.60 5.90
CA ILE A 50 8.01 8.18 5.31
C ILE A 50 6.78 7.72 6.09
N ILE A 51 6.67 6.43 6.39
CA ILE A 51 5.52 5.87 7.11
C ILE A 51 5.36 6.48 8.51
N GLN A 52 6.45 6.60 9.27
CA GLN A 52 6.40 7.01 10.68
C GLN A 52 6.35 8.54 10.86
N PHE A 53 6.94 9.30 9.94
CA PHE A 53 7.11 10.75 10.11
C PHE A 53 6.49 11.59 8.99
N GLY A 54 6.02 10.99 7.90
CA GLY A 54 5.37 11.67 6.78
C GLY A 54 3.94 12.10 7.08
N ASP A 55 3.33 12.73 6.09
CA ASP A 55 1.91 13.12 6.11
C ASP A 55 1.03 11.97 5.63
N LEU A 56 0.08 11.54 6.46
CA LEU A 56 -0.86 10.47 6.15
C LEU A 56 -2.12 11.01 5.47
N TYR A 57 -2.43 10.44 4.31
CA TYR A 57 -3.67 10.62 3.57
C TYR A 57 -4.44 9.30 3.46
N ARG A 58 -5.76 9.38 3.48
CA ARG A 58 -6.67 8.23 3.31
C ARG A 58 -7.51 8.44 2.04
N PRO A 59 -6.92 8.30 0.85
CA PRO A 59 -7.60 8.62 -0.41
C PRO A 59 -8.82 7.72 -0.70
N ARG A 60 -8.93 6.57 -0.03
CA ARG A 60 -10.09 5.68 -0.16
C ARG A 60 -10.41 4.92 1.13
N SER A 61 -11.63 5.09 1.62
CA SER A 61 -12.13 4.40 2.83
C SER A 61 -12.51 2.94 2.54
N PRO A 62 -12.26 2.00 3.47
CA PRO A 62 -12.71 0.60 3.36
C PRO A 62 -14.23 0.42 3.43
N GLN A 63 -14.99 1.41 3.87
CA GLN A 63 -16.44 1.28 4.08
C GLN A 63 -17.28 1.52 2.83
N GLU A 64 -16.70 2.19 1.82
CA GLU A 64 -17.46 2.79 0.73
C GLU A 64 -17.07 2.24 -0.66
N GLN A 65 -16.01 1.43 -0.74
CA GLN A 65 -15.36 1.09 -2.00
C GLN A 65 -14.78 -0.33 -2.02
N VAL A 66 -14.53 -0.83 -3.24
CA VAL A 66 -13.98 -2.16 -3.56
C VAL A 66 -12.64 -2.47 -2.87
N PHE A 67 -11.84 -1.44 -2.64
CA PHE A 67 -10.58 -1.55 -1.91
C PHE A 67 -10.35 -0.27 -1.11
N SER A 68 -9.53 -0.36 -0.08
CA SER A 68 -9.08 0.79 0.72
C SER A 68 -7.65 1.16 0.39
N ALA A 69 -7.30 2.43 0.59
CA ALA A 69 -5.95 2.90 0.36
C ALA A 69 -5.53 3.93 1.40
N VAL A 70 -4.27 3.84 1.80
CA VAL A 70 -3.56 4.83 2.61
C VAL A 70 -2.31 5.27 1.87
N GLN A 71 -1.99 6.54 1.96
CA GLN A 71 -0.84 7.13 1.32
C GLN A 71 -0.05 7.93 2.36
N TYR A 72 1.27 7.79 2.36
CA TYR A 72 2.19 8.56 3.18
C TYR A 72 3.06 9.39 2.26
N VAL A 73 3.23 10.68 2.54
CA VAL A 73 4.07 11.58 1.74
C VAL A 73 5.17 12.13 2.63
N SER A 74 6.41 12.16 2.14
CA SER A 74 7.53 12.77 2.85
C SER A 74 7.27 14.27 3.08
N LYS A 75 7.90 14.86 4.09
CA LYS A 75 7.64 16.26 4.47
C LYS A 75 8.03 17.27 3.39
N ASP A 76 9.07 16.96 2.63
CA ASP A 76 9.53 17.69 1.45
C ASP A 76 8.78 17.30 0.16
N ARG A 77 7.88 16.32 0.25
CA ARG A 77 7.07 15.77 -0.84
C ARG A 77 7.89 15.11 -1.96
N SER A 78 9.17 14.80 -1.76
CA SER A 78 9.99 14.13 -2.77
C SER A 78 9.64 12.66 -2.96
N GLU A 79 9.04 12.01 -1.96
CA GLU A 79 8.71 10.59 -1.97
C GLU A 79 7.32 10.35 -1.39
N SER A 80 6.61 9.36 -1.93
CA SER A 80 5.33 8.92 -1.38
C SER A 80 5.18 7.41 -1.43
N ILE A 81 4.52 6.84 -0.41
CA ILE A 81 4.22 5.42 -0.33
C ILE A 81 2.71 5.23 -0.32
N LEU A 82 2.21 4.50 -1.31
CA LEU A 82 0.82 4.09 -1.39
C LEU A 82 0.67 2.62 -0.98
N LEU A 83 -0.21 2.35 -0.01
CA LEU A 83 -0.66 0.99 0.31
C LEU A 83 -2.14 0.86 -0.05
N ALA A 84 -2.49 -0.21 -0.75
CA ALA A 84 -3.87 -0.52 -1.11
C ALA A 84 -4.24 -1.97 -0.73
N PHE A 85 -5.48 -2.16 -0.25
CA PHE A 85 -5.94 -3.41 0.35
C PHE A 85 -7.35 -3.74 -0.10
N ARG A 86 -7.58 -4.99 -0.51
CA ARG A 86 -8.91 -5.52 -0.81
C ARG A 86 -9.25 -6.65 0.16
N THR A 87 -10.36 -6.52 0.89
CA THR A 87 -10.75 -7.47 1.93
C THR A 87 -11.89 -8.41 1.54
N HIS A 88 -12.79 -8.06 0.64
CA HIS A 88 -13.86 -8.95 0.12
C HIS A 88 -14.66 -8.23 -0.98
N LEU A 89 -15.27 -8.96 -1.93
CA LEU A 89 -16.27 -8.42 -2.86
C LEU A 89 -17.61 -9.18 -2.78
N PRO A 90 -18.73 -8.55 -2.43
CA PRO A 90 -20.03 -8.99 -2.93
C PRO A 90 -20.29 -8.29 -4.29
N GLU A 91 -20.45 -9.08 -5.36
CA GLU A 91 -20.87 -8.66 -6.71
C GLU A 91 -19.93 -7.74 -7.52
N PRO A 92 -20.00 -7.73 -8.87
CA PRO A 92 -19.14 -6.87 -9.69
C PRO A 92 -19.38 -5.38 -9.37
N ALA A 93 -18.38 -4.73 -8.80
CA ALA A 93 -18.40 -3.32 -8.45
C ALA A 93 -17.45 -2.51 -9.35
N PRO A 94 -17.89 -1.37 -9.89
CA PRO A 94 -17.04 -0.53 -10.76
C PRO A 94 -15.85 0.02 -9.97
N VAL A 95 -14.64 -0.16 -10.51
CA VAL A 95 -13.41 0.38 -9.91
C VAL A 95 -13.15 1.79 -10.47
N SER A 96 -13.34 2.81 -9.65
CA SER A 96 -13.00 4.19 -10.01
C SER A 96 -11.50 4.47 -9.83
N PRO A 97 -10.90 5.42 -10.58
CA PRO A 97 -9.52 5.86 -10.38
C PRO A 97 -9.26 6.26 -8.92
N LEU A 98 -8.11 5.86 -8.40
CA LEU A 98 -7.60 6.33 -7.12
C LEU A 98 -6.79 7.61 -7.36
N TYR A 99 -7.18 8.70 -6.72
CA TYR A 99 -6.46 9.97 -6.81
C TYR A 99 -5.45 10.06 -5.69
N LEU A 100 -4.17 10.28 -6.03
CA LEU A 100 -3.15 10.56 -5.03
C LEU A 100 -3.42 11.89 -4.34
N ARG A 101 -2.78 12.12 -3.20
CA ARG A 101 -2.92 13.32 -2.36
C ARG A 101 -1.56 13.80 -1.89
N GLY A 102 -1.45 15.09 -1.56
CA GLY A 102 -0.28 15.65 -0.86
C GLY A 102 1.01 15.81 -1.67
N LEU A 103 1.04 15.41 -2.94
CA LEU A 103 2.20 15.56 -3.81
C LEU A 103 2.46 17.04 -4.16
N ASP A 104 3.71 17.40 -4.48
CA ASP A 104 4.00 18.69 -5.13
C ASP A 104 3.35 18.73 -6.52
N PRO A 105 2.46 19.69 -6.80
CA PRO A 105 1.78 19.81 -8.09
C PRO A 105 2.71 19.87 -9.32
N ASN A 106 3.92 20.43 -9.16
CA ASN A 106 4.84 20.74 -10.25
C ASN A 106 5.98 19.72 -10.40
N ALA A 107 6.27 18.94 -9.36
CA ALA A 107 7.27 17.88 -9.44
C ALA A 107 6.72 16.68 -10.21
N MET A 108 7.63 15.93 -10.84
CA MET A 108 7.30 14.73 -11.60
C MET A 108 7.50 13.48 -10.75
N TYR A 109 6.56 12.53 -10.84
CA TYR A 109 6.54 11.31 -10.04
C TYR A 109 6.27 10.10 -10.93
N MET A 110 6.89 8.99 -10.56
CA MET A 110 6.66 7.67 -11.15
C MET A 110 6.01 6.77 -10.11
N VAL A 111 4.88 6.16 -10.45
CA VAL A 111 4.26 5.19 -9.56
C VAL A 111 4.75 3.79 -9.92
N GLU A 112 5.30 3.08 -8.94
CA GLU A 112 5.73 1.69 -9.11
C GLU A 112 4.59 0.81 -9.67
N GLY A 113 4.87 0.11 -10.77
CA GLY A 113 3.88 -0.72 -11.48
C GLY A 113 2.87 0.07 -12.33
N VAL A 114 3.10 1.37 -12.60
CA VAL A 114 2.34 2.15 -13.58
C VAL A 114 3.30 2.75 -14.60
N THR A 115 3.00 2.59 -15.88
CA THR A 115 3.83 3.15 -16.95
C THR A 115 3.65 4.65 -17.06
N GLY A 116 4.78 5.36 -17.14
CA GLY A 116 4.82 6.79 -17.40
C GLY A 116 5.00 7.62 -16.14
N GLU A 117 5.58 8.79 -16.35
CA GLU A 117 5.79 9.81 -15.34
C GLU A 117 4.73 10.90 -15.52
N ARG A 118 4.24 11.46 -14.41
CA ARG A 118 3.31 12.59 -14.43
C ARG A 118 3.65 13.58 -13.33
N SER A 119 3.22 14.82 -13.51
CA SER A 119 3.30 15.78 -12.42
C SER A 119 2.44 15.35 -11.24
N GLY A 120 2.75 15.82 -10.04
CA GLY A 120 1.93 15.56 -8.86
C GLY A 120 0.49 16.02 -9.07
N LEU A 121 0.26 17.14 -9.77
CA LEU A 121 -1.08 17.58 -10.15
C LEU A 121 -1.78 16.55 -11.05
N GLY A 122 -1.05 15.99 -12.01
CA GLY A 122 -1.56 14.95 -12.91
C GLY A 122 -2.02 13.71 -12.14
N TRP A 123 -1.23 13.21 -11.19
CA TRP A 123 -1.64 12.08 -10.36
C TRP A 123 -2.79 12.41 -9.41
N MET A 124 -2.86 13.63 -8.89
CA MET A 124 -3.95 14.08 -8.01
C MET A 124 -5.28 14.33 -8.76
N HIS A 125 -5.25 14.56 -10.08
CA HIS A 125 -6.44 14.88 -10.89
C HIS A 125 -6.88 13.76 -11.85
N THR A 126 -5.95 13.01 -12.44
CA THR A 126 -6.26 11.86 -13.31
C THR A 126 -6.38 10.57 -12.51
N GLY A 127 -5.61 10.45 -11.43
CA GLY A 127 -5.53 9.23 -10.64
C GLY A 127 -4.85 8.06 -11.36
N LEU A 128 -4.89 6.91 -10.70
CA LEU A 128 -4.38 5.64 -11.20
C LEU A 128 -5.40 4.52 -10.95
N PHE A 129 -5.34 3.48 -11.78
CA PHE A 129 -6.11 2.26 -11.57
C PHE A 129 -5.27 1.24 -10.82
N ILE A 130 -5.89 0.61 -9.83
CA ILE A 130 -5.30 -0.47 -9.05
C ILE A 130 -6.25 -1.64 -9.11
N GLU A 131 -5.74 -2.75 -9.64
CA GLU A 131 -6.43 -4.02 -9.66
C GLU A 131 -5.89 -4.90 -8.53
N LEU A 132 -6.80 -5.36 -7.69
CA LEU A 132 -6.51 -6.29 -6.60
C LEU A 132 -7.57 -7.38 -6.63
N GLN A 133 -7.16 -8.63 -6.41
CA GLN A 133 -8.04 -9.75 -6.13
C GLN A 133 -8.43 -9.76 -4.65
N ASP A 134 -9.34 -10.65 -4.26
CA ASP A 134 -9.75 -10.78 -2.87
C ASP A 134 -8.57 -11.15 -1.97
N PHE A 135 -8.47 -10.46 -0.83
CA PHE A 135 -7.35 -10.56 0.12
C PHE A 135 -5.98 -10.20 -0.46
N GLN A 136 -5.94 -9.53 -1.61
CA GLN A 136 -4.71 -8.98 -2.18
C GLN A 136 -4.45 -7.57 -1.65
N SER A 137 -3.16 -7.24 -1.58
CA SER A 137 -2.69 -5.90 -1.25
C SER A 137 -1.42 -5.57 -2.02
N THR A 138 -1.10 -4.29 -2.12
CA THR A 138 0.10 -3.79 -2.81
C THR A 138 0.69 -2.60 -2.07
N VAL A 139 2.01 -2.46 -2.16
CA VAL A 139 2.77 -1.26 -1.75
C VAL A 139 3.40 -0.71 -3.02
N ARG A 140 3.26 0.59 -3.26
CA ARG A 140 3.83 1.28 -4.42
C ARG A 140 4.58 2.52 -3.97
N ARG A 141 5.84 2.64 -4.38
CA ARG A 141 6.58 3.90 -4.31
C ARG A 141 6.05 4.87 -5.38
N VAL A 142 6.02 6.15 -5.04
CA VAL A 142 5.57 7.28 -5.86
C VAL A 142 6.64 8.35 -5.81
#